data_AF-A0A6N0HWJ7-F1
#
_entry.id   AF-A0A6N0HWJ7-F1
#
_cell.length_a   1.000
_cell.length_b   1.000
_cell.length_c   1.000
_cell.angle_alpha   90.00
_cell.angle_beta   90.00
_cell.angle_gamma   90.00
#
_symmetry.space_group_name_H-M   'P 1'
#
loop_
_entity.id
_entity.type
_entity.pdbx_description
1 polymer ?
#
loop_
_entity_poly.entity_id
_entity_poly.type
_entity_poly.pdbx_seq_one_letter_code
_entity_poly.pdbx_strand_id
1 'polypeptide(L)'
;MPAKTRALMRADMQDHLAALTTIFALLADDQYEKAGEVAEQRMGKSTMGKHRESGVPPGRYMPLAMRELGWGMHESASELAEVAKQGDVNKTYTALQKLTAGCVGCHMAYRTR
;
A
#
# COMPACT_ATOMS: atom_id res chain seq x y z
N MET A 1 -0.97 -15.03 -14.49
CA MET A 1 0.14 -14.05 -14.46
C MET A 1 1.47 -14.76 -14.72
N PRO A 2 2.34 -14.28 -15.62
CA PRO A 2 3.68 -14.85 -15.89
C PRO A 2 4.63 -14.80 -14.69
N ALA A 3 5.64 -15.67 -14.64
CA ALA A 3 6.56 -15.80 -13.50
C ALA A 3 7.28 -14.49 -13.13
N LYS A 4 7.85 -13.78 -14.12
CA LYS A 4 8.51 -12.50 -13.91
C LYS A 4 7.55 -11.45 -13.32
N THR A 5 6.33 -11.37 -13.84
CA THR A 5 5.31 -10.44 -13.34
C THR A 5 4.85 -10.79 -11.92
N ARG A 6 4.72 -12.09 -11.59
CA ARG A 6 4.43 -12.53 -10.22
C ARG A 6 5.55 -12.14 -9.25
N ALA A 7 6.81 -12.28 -9.67
CA ALA A 7 7.95 -11.89 -8.86
C ALA A 7 7.98 -10.37 -8.60
N LEU A 8 7.68 -9.53 -9.60
CA LEU A 8 7.54 -8.08 -9.43
C LEU A 8 6.44 -7.73 -8.42
N MET A 9 5.26 -8.33 -8.58
CA MET A 9 4.15 -8.13 -7.64
C MET A 9 4.54 -8.52 -6.22
N ARG A 10 5.23 -9.66 -6.05
CA ARG A 10 5.69 -10.13 -4.74
C ARG A 10 6.71 -9.19 -4.12
N ALA A 11 7.64 -8.66 -4.92
CA ALA A 11 8.61 -7.69 -4.45
C ALA A 11 7.93 -6.41 -3.95
N ASP A 12 6.91 -5.89 -4.66
CA ASP A 12 6.15 -4.73 -4.20
C ASP A 12 5.39 -5.05 -2.90
N MET A 13 4.76 -6.23 -2.77
CA MET A 13 4.08 -6.64 -1.53
C MET A 13 5.04 -6.72 -0.33
N GLN A 14 6.27 -7.21 -0.55
CA GLN A 14 7.31 -7.24 0.48
C GLN A 14 7.78 -5.83 0.85
N ASP A 15 7.92 -4.94 -0.14
CA ASP A 15 8.26 -3.54 0.08
C ASP A 15 7.18 -2.81 0.91
N HIS A 16 5.90 -3.04 0.59
CA HIS A 16 4.77 -2.50 1.35
C HIS A 16 4.78 -2.97 2.81
N LEU A 17 5.09 -4.25 3.07
CA LEU A 17 5.18 -4.76 4.45
C LEU A 17 6.35 -4.13 5.23
N ALA A 18 7.49 -3.93 4.57
CA ALA A 18 8.62 -3.21 5.16
C ALA A 18 8.25 -1.74 5.45
N ALA A 19 7.55 -1.07 4.53
CA ALA A 19 7.05 0.28 4.72
C ALA A 19 6.09 0.39 5.91
N LEU A 20 5.17 -0.58 6.06
CA LEU A 20 4.25 -0.64 7.18
C LEU A 20 4.98 -0.78 8.53
N THR A 21 6.05 -1.57 8.57
CA THR A 21 6.90 -1.69 9.78
C THR A 21 7.57 -0.36 10.13
N THR A 22 8.08 0.37 9.13
CA THR A 22 8.64 1.72 9.32
C THR A 22 7.58 2.71 9.80
N ILE A 23 6.37 2.67 9.24
CA ILE A 23 5.25 3.51 9.68
C ILE A 23 4.92 3.28 11.14
N PHE A 24 4.82 2.01 11.58
CA PHE A 24 4.58 1.72 13.00
C PHE A 24 5.66 2.27 13.91
N ALA A 25 6.94 2.15 13.53
CA ALA A 25 8.05 2.72 14.31
C ALA A 25 7.94 4.25 14.42
N LEU A 26 7.65 4.94 13.29
CA LEU A 26 7.50 6.38 13.27
C LEU A 26 6.29 6.86 14.10
N LEU A 27 5.16 6.16 14.02
CA LEU A 27 3.99 6.47 14.84
C LEU A 27 4.23 6.25 16.33
N ALA A 28 5.01 5.24 16.70
CA ALA A 28 5.40 5.00 18.10
C ALA A 28 6.29 6.12 18.67
N ASP A 29 7.04 6.81 17.80
CA ASP A 29 7.90 7.95 18.15
C ASP A 29 7.21 9.32 17.93
N ASP A 30 5.87 9.33 17.78
CA ASP A 30 5.07 10.54 17.48
C ASP A 30 5.48 11.29 16.20
N GLN A 31 6.17 10.61 15.27
CA GLN A 31 6.65 11.18 14.00
C GLN A 31 5.60 11.03 12.88
N TYR A 32 4.41 11.59 13.09
CA TYR A 32 3.25 11.44 12.19
C TYR A 32 3.50 11.91 10.76
N GLU A 33 4.12 13.07 10.57
CA GLU A 33 4.42 13.61 9.23
C GLU A 33 5.30 12.64 8.44
N LYS A 34 6.40 12.16 9.04
CA LYS A 34 7.30 11.18 8.42
C LYS A 34 6.61 9.85 8.16
N ALA A 35 5.74 9.41 9.06
CA ALA A 35 4.94 8.19 8.84
C ALA A 35 4.06 8.35 7.58
N GLY A 36 3.46 9.53 7.41
CA GLY A 36 2.70 9.89 6.22
C GLY A 36 3.55 9.95 4.95
N GLU A 37 4.74 10.52 5.01
CA GLU A 37 5.68 10.54 3.88
C GLU A 37 6.05 9.13 3.41
N VAL A 38 6.37 8.22 4.34
CA VAL A 38 6.69 6.82 4.03
C VAL A 38 5.48 6.12 3.40
N ALA A 39 4.27 6.36 3.92
CA ALA A 39 3.03 5.81 3.36
C ALA A 39 2.85 6.25 1.91
N GLU A 40 2.96 7.56 1.62
CA GLU A 40 2.78 8.09 0.27
C GLU A 40 3.85 7.58 -0.69
N GLN A 41 5.13 7.67 -0.31
CA GLN A 41 6.25 7.38 -1.21
C GLN A 41 6.40 5.89 -1.56
N ARG A 42 5.90 4.99 -0.70
CA ARG A 42 6.08 3.53 -0.90
C ARG A 42 4.79 2.81 -1.24
N MET A 43 3.64 3.31 -0.80
CA MET A 43 2.35 2.65 -0.99
C MET A 43 1.28 3.55 -1.58
N GLY A 44 1.47 4.88 -1.58
CA GLY A 44 0.47 5.85 -2.03
C GLY A 44 0.19 5.83 -3.53
N LYS A 45 -0.66 6.76 -3.96
CA LYS A 45 -0.95 7.00 -5.38
C LYS A 45 0.30 7.34 -6.18
N SER A 46 1.33 7.93 -5.57
CA SER A 46 2.61 8.20 -6.24
C SER A 46 3.29 6.93 -6.79
N THR A 47 3.05 5.76 -6.21
CA THR A 47 3.61 4.49 -6.68
C THR A 47 2.65 3.71 -7.59
N MET A 48 1.41 4.19 -7.74
CA MET A 48 0.40 3.53 -8.55
C MET A 48 0.80 3.52 -10.02
N GLY A 49 0.97 2.31 -10.56
CA GLY A 49 1.39 2.15 -11.96
C GLY A 49 2.90 2.19 -12.19
N LYS A 50 3.71 2.03 -11.13
CA LYS A 50 5.17 1.82 -11.18
C LYS A 50 5.67 0.90 -12.31
N HIS A 51 4.88 -0.13 -12.65
CA HIS A 51 5.24 -1.11 -13.69
C HIS A 51 4.56 -0.90 -15.05
N ARG A 52 3.90 0.25 -15.30
CA ARG A 52 3.16 0.50 -16.55
C ARG A 52 4.03 0.36 -17.80
N GLU A 53 5.26 0.87 -17.73
CA GLU A 53 6.22 0.86 -18.85
C GLU A 53 7.00 -0.46 -18.97
N SER A 54 6.90 -1.35 -17.98
CA SER A 54 7.60 -2.65 -18.00
C SER A 54 7.11 -3.61 -19.08
N GLY A 55 6.01 -3.26 -19.78
CA GLY A 55 5.30 -4.13 -20.73
C GLY A 55 4.51 -5.26 -20.07
N VAL A 56 4.77 -5.56 -18.80
CA VAL A 56 4.16 -6.66 -18.04
C VAL A 56 3.66 -6.25 -16.64
N PRO A 57 2.85 -5.18 -16.51
CA PRO A 57 2.37 -4.74 -15.20
C PRO A 57 1.50 -5.81 -14.51
N PRO A 58 1.69 -6.07 -13.20
CA PRO A 58 0.90 -7.06 -12.46
C PRO A 58 -0.61 -6.88 -12.62
N GLY A 59 -1.10 -5.64 -12.56
CA GLY A 59 -2.51 -5.32 -12.70
C GLY A 59 -3.16 -5.82 -13.99
N ARG A 60 -2.41 -6.03 -15.09
CA ARG A 60 -2.96 -6.59 -16.34
C ARG A 60 -3.48 -8.02 -16.17
N TYR A 61 -2.93 -8.77 -15.21
CA TYR A 61 -3.27 -10.18 -14.99
C TYR A 61 -4.18 -10.40 -13.79
N MET A 62 -4.69 -9.34 -13.18
CA MET A 62 -5.58 -9.39 -12.03
C MET A 62 -7.05 -9.26 -12.48
N PRO A 63 -8.00 -10.01 -11.91
CA PRO A 63 -9.42 -9.75 -12.10
C PRO A 63 -9.77 -8.36 -11.55
N LEU A 64 -10.88 -7.77 -12.03
CA LEU A 64 -11.26 -6.40 -11.67
C LEU A 64 -11.32 -6.18 -10.15
N ALA A 65 -12.00 -7.06 -9.41
CA ALA A 65 -12.09 -6.98 -7.96
C ALA A 65 -10.72 -6.98 -7.24
N MET A 66 -9.74 -7.71 -7.76
CA MET A 66 -8.37 -7.70 -7.20
C MET A 66 -7.66 -6.37 -7.50
N ARG A 67 -7.90 -5.77 -8.66
CA ARG A 67 -7.35 -4.44 -9.00
C ARG A 67 -7.96 -3.35 -8.12
N GLU A 68 -9.26 -3.43 -7.87
CA GLU A 68 -9.98 -2.48 -7.00
C GLU A 68 -9.41 -2.50 -5.58
N LEU A 69 -9.10 -3.68 -5.03
CA LEU A 69 -8.39 -3.78 -3.74
C LEU A 69 -7.00 -3.13 -3.80
N GLY A 70 -6.26 -3.33 -4.89
CA GLY A 70 -4.96 -2.70 -5.09
C GLY A 70 -5.04 -1.17 -5.18
N TRP A 71 -5.99 -0.64 -5.95
CA TRP A 71 -6.23 0.81 -6.04
C TRP A 71 -6.70 1.41 -4.71
N GLY A 72 -7.63 0.73 -4.03
CA GLY A 72 -8.10 1.13 -2.71
C GLY A 72 -6.99 1.15 -1.65
N MET A 73 -6.03 0.22 -1.73
CA MET A 73 -4.83 0.25 -0.88
C MET A 73 -3.98 1.49 -1.17
N HIS A 74 -3.70 1.80 -2.44
CA HIS A 74 -2.95 3.00 -2.82
C HIS A 74 -3.65 4.29 -2.37
N GLU A 75 -4.97 4.36 -2.53
CA GLU A 75 -5.79 5.48 -2.07
C GLU A 75 -5.75 5.64 -0.55
N SER A 76 -5.85 4.53 0.19
CA SER A 76 -5.81 4.55 1.66
C SER A 76 -4.43 4.95 2.20
N ALA A 77 -3.34 4.59 1.50
CA ALA A 77 -2.00 5.04 1.86
C ALA A 77 -1.81 6.55 1.67
N SER A 78 -2.34 7.12 0.58
CA SER A 78 -2.36 8.58 0.39
C SER A 78 -3.25 9.28 1.41
N GLU A 79 -4.39 8.71 1.77
CA GLU A 79 -5.26 9.25 2.83
C GLU A 79 -4.54 9.24 4.19
N LEU A 80 -3.87 8.15 4.54
CA LEU A 80 -3.02 8.08 5.73
C LEU A 80 -1.97 9.19 5.72
N ALA A 81 -1.32 9.44 4.58
CA ALA A 81 -0.33 10.51 4.45
C ALA A 81 -0.91 11.89 4.74
N GLU A 82 -2.07 12.21 4.17
CA GLU A 82 -2.72 13.52 4.37
C GLU A 82 -3.25 13.71 5.79
N VAL A 83 -3.77 12.65 6.41
CA VAL A 83 -4.28 12.71 7.78
C VAL A 83 -3.14 12.78 8.80
N ALA A 84 -2.06 12.01 8.61
CA ALA A 84 -0.94 11.99 9.53
C ALA A 84 -0.24 13.36 9.60
N LYS A 85 -0.14 14.10 8.49
CA LYS A 85 0.36 15.48 8.45
C LYS A 85 -0.45 16.47 9.31
N GLN A 86 -1.73 16.18 9.54
CA GLN A 86 -2.60 17.04 10.35
C GLN A 86 -2.41 16.82 11.87
N GLY A 87 -1.66 15.79 12.27
CA GLY A 87 -1.39 15.48 13.69
C GLY A 87 -2.59 14.93 14.46
N ASP A 88 -3.69 14.58 13.79
CA ASP A 88 -4.85 13.94 14.43
C ASP A 88 -4.58 12.45 14.62
N VAL A 89 -4.19 12.09 15.84
CA VAL A 89 -3.78 10.72 16.22
C VAL A 89 -4.89 9.70 15.91
N ASN A 90 -6.12 9.98 16.35
CA ASN A 90 -7.25 9.06 16.17
C ASN A 90 -7.59 8.84 14.69
N LYS A 91 -7.59 9.93 13.90
CA LYS A 91 -7.79 9.78 12.45
C LYS A 91 -6.62 9.08 11.79
N THR A 92 -5.39 9.29 12.23
CA THR A 92 -4.20 8.61 11.70
C THR A 92 -4.32 7.10 11.89
N TYR A 93 -4.68 6.64 13.09
CA TYR A 93 -4.90 5.21 13.34
C TYR A 93 -6.11 4.65 12.58
N THR A 94 -7.16 5.46 12.37
CA THR A 94 -8.30 5.07 11.54
C THR A 94 -7.89 4.87 10.07
N ALA A 95 -7.09 5.78 9.51
CA ALA A 95 -6.56 5.66 8.16
C ALA A 95 -5.58 4.48 8.02
N LEU A 96 -4.76 4.23 9.05
CA LEU A 96 -3.87 3.07 9.12
C LEU A 96 -4.65 1.74 9.15
N GLN A 97 -5.77 1.70 9.89
CA GLN A 97 -6.67 0.54 9.88
C GLN A 97 -7.25 0.31 8.48
N LYS A 98 -7.68 1.37 7.79
CA LYS A 98 -8.20 1.28 6.41
C LYS A 98 -7.13 0.74 5.44
N LEU A 99 -5.89 1.24 5.54
CA LEU A 99 -4.76 0.74 4.75
C LEU A 99 -4.52 -0.76 4.99
N THR A 100 -4.44 -1.20 6.25
CA THR A 100 -4.20 -2.60 6.60
C THR A 100 -5.37 -3.52 6.24
N ALA A 101 -6.60 -3.01 6.25
CA ALA A 101 -7.78 -3.75 5.77
C ALA A 101 -7.67 -4.12 4.28
N GLY A 102 -7.01 -3.28 3.46
CA GLY A 102 -6.71 -3.60 2.06
C GLY A 102 -5.81 -4.83 1.92
N CYS A 103 -4.79 -4.95 2.77
CA CYS A 103 -3.91 -6.13 2.83
C CYS A 103 -4.71 -7.39 3.19
N VAL A 104 -5.54 -7.31 4.23
CA VAL A 104 -6.37 -8.44 4.69
C VAL A 104 -7.36 -8.87 3.61
N GLY A 105 -8.08 -7.91 3.00
CA GLY A 105 -9.05 -8.20 1.94
C GLY A 105 -8.41 -8.91 0.75
N CYS A 106 -7.25 -8.43 0.30
CA CYS A 106 -6.53 -9.05 -0.81
C CYS A 106 -6.06 -10.47 -0.45
N HIS A 107 -5.46 -10.67 0.73
CA HIS A 107 -4.91 -11.97 1.15
C HIS A 107 -5.98 -13.00 1.50
N MET A 108 -7.17 -12.58 1.91
CA MET A 108 -8.31 -13.49 2.14
C MET A 108 -8.94 -13.96 0.84
N ALA A 109 -9.02 -13.08 -0.17
CA ALA A 109 -9.68 -13.38 -1.44
C ALA A 109 -8.74 -14.04 -2.48
N TYR A 110 -7.44 -13.75 -2.43
CA TYR A 110 -6.49 -14.12 -3.48
C TYR A 110 -5.24 -14.80 -2.92
N ARG A 111 -4.77 -15.84 -3.61
CA ARG A 111 -3.50 -16.51 -3.33
C ARG A 111 -2.46 -16.17 -4.40
N THR A 112 -1.46 -15.41 -4.02
CA THR A 112 -0.29 -15.08 -4.84
C THR A 112 0.83 -16.08 -4.51
N ARG A 113 0.89 -17.20 -5.23
CA ARG A 113 2.01 -18.16 -5.14
C ARG A 113 3.16 -17.78 -6.08
#